data_AF-A0A8C2IQB4-F1
#
_entry.id   AF-A0A8C2IQB4-F1
#
_cell.length_a   1.000
_cell.length_b   1.000
_cell.length_c   1.000
_cell.angle_alpha   90.00
_cell.angle_beta   90.00
_cell.angle_gamma   90.00
#
_symmetry.space_group_name_H-M   'P 1'
#
loop_
_entity.id
_entity.type
_entity.pdbx_description
1 polymer ?
#
loop_
_entity_poly.entity_id
_entity_poly.type
_entity_poly.pdbx_seq_one_letter_code
_entity_poly.pdbx_strand_id
1 'polypeptide(L)'
;FINIAHTLHFHNTLLHRDRTELTFVCELKLEEKEANLSCRHGDSSYTFLYWYQQKRNSGSLELIGMLNYGTVSEEDKFKTRFNITGDATKDAFLFISNLNAEDSAVYFCCHQNRAKSKKSINQVYLILFLKIYL
;
A
#
# COMPACT_ATOMS: atom_id res chain seq x y z
N PHE A 1 8.90 -15.58 21.20
CA PHE A 1 8.87 -16.31 19.93
C PHE A 1 7.81 -15.64 19.09
N ILE A 2 8.21 -14.88 18.07
CA ILE A 2 7.28 -14.12 17.23
C ILE A 2 6.44 -15.15 16.44
N ASN A 3 5.15 -15.27 16.75
CA ASN A 3 4.24 -16.13 16.00
C ASN A 3 3.76 -15.38 14.77
N ILE A 4 4.50 -15.51 13.67
CA ILE A 4 4.15 -14.91 12.38
C ILE A 4 3.17 -15.85 11.67
N ALA A 5 1.86 -15.54 11.75
CA ALA A 5 0.85 -16.26 10.99
C ALA A 5 0.96 -15.86 9.51
N HIS A 6 1.46 -16.77 8.67
CA HIS A 6 1.36 -16.67 7.22
C HIS A 6 -0.07 -16.99 6.76
N THR A 7 -0.50 -16.27 5.73
CA THR A 7 -1.66 -16.50 4.83
C THR A 7 -2.78 -15.47 5.00
N LEU A 8 -2.81 -14.50 4.09
CA LEU A 8 -4.05 -13.88 3.63
C LEU A 8 -3.97 -13.69 2.11
N HIS A 9 -4.61 -14.60 1.37
CA HIS A 9 -5.00 -14.37 -0.03
C HIS A 9 -6.26 -13.50 -0.01
N PHE A 10 -6.19 -12.25 -0.50
CA PHE A 10 -7.40 -11.47 -0.75
C PHE A 10 -7.75 -11.53 -2.23
N HIS A 11 -8.94 -12.07 -2.52
CA HIS A 11 -9.62 -11.87 -3.80
C HIS A 11 -10.11 -10.42 -3.87
N ASN A 12 -9.74 -9.72 -4.95
CA ASN A 12 -10.16 -8.36 -5.25
C ASN A 12 -11.69 -8.27 -5.46
N THR A 13 -12.37 -7.42 -4.70
CA THR A 13 -13.74 -6.99 -5.03
C THR A 13 -13.65 -5.60 -5.65
N LEU A 14 -13.90 -5.51 -6.96
CA LEU A 14 -13.93 -4.27 -7.75
C LEU A 14 -15.19 -3.43 -7.46
N LEU A 15 -15.00 -2.11 -7.30
CA LEU A 15 -15.96 -1.05 -7.64
C LEU A 15 -15.14 -0.05 -8.49
N HIS A 16 -15.36 0.26 -9.77
CA HIS A 16 -16.52 0.12 -10.65
C HIS A 16 -16.07 0.19 -12.13
N ARG A 17 -16.77 -0.57 -13.00
CA ARG A 17 -17.23 -0.27 -14.38
C ARG A 17 -16.23 0.31 -15.40
N ASP A 18 -15.86 -0.60 -16.32
CA ASP A 18 -15.57 -0.35 -17.74
C ASP A 18 -14.13 0.08 -18.11
N ARG A 19 -13.21 -0.89 -18.04
CA ARG A 19 -12.15 -1.18 -19.03
C ARG A 19 -11.32 -2.38 -18.54
N THR A 20 -11.37 -3.48 -19.29
CA THR A 20 -10.41 -4.62 -19.32
C THR A 20 -9.62 -4.90 -18.04
N GLU A 21 -10.07 -5.90 -17.25
CA GLU A 21 -9.34 -6.66 -16.22
C GLU A 21 -7.99 -6.07 -15.73
N LEU A 22 -8.01 -4.91 -15.07
CA LEU A 22 -6.84 -4.45 -14.35
C LEU A 22 -6.68 -5.30 -13.09
N THR A 23 -5.74 -6.23 -13.13
CA THR A 23 -5.37 -7.02 -11.96
C THR A 23 -4.46 -6.18 -11.09
N PHE A 24 -5.06 -5.58 -10.08
CA PHE A 24 -4.33 -4.98 -8.98
C PHE A 24 -3.87 -6.09 -8.03
N VAL A 25 -2.58 -6.12 -7.70
CA VAL A 25 -2.01 -7.16 -6.85
C VAL A 25 -1.30 -6.50 -5.69
N CYS A 26 -1.56 -7.03 -4.50
CA CYS A 26 -0.89 -6.62 -3.30
C CYS A 26 -0.37 -7.85 -2.58
N GLU A 27 0.89 -7.83 -2.18
CA GLU A 27 1.54 -8.96 -1.51
C GLU A 27 2.25 -8.46 -0.25
N LEU A 28 2.37 -9.34 0.74
CA LEU A 28 3.11 -9.09 1.97
C LEU A 28 4.14 -10.19 2.14
N LYS A 29 5.40 -9.80 2.26
CA LYS A 29 6.52 -10.67 2.62
C LYS A 29 7.02 -10.29 4.01
N LEU A 30 7.20 -11.28 4.87
CA LEU A 30 7.71 -11.11 6.24
C LEU A 30 9.03 -11.85 6.39
N GLU A 31 10.03 -11.16 6.93
CA GLU A 31 11.37 -11.70 7.16
C GLU A 31 11.85 -11.23 8.54
N GLU A 32 11.90 -12.14 9.53
CA GLU A 32 12.26 -11.84 10.92
C GLU A 32 11.53 -10.62 11.52
N LYS A 33 12.18 -9.45 11.50
CA LYS A 33 11.68 -8.16 12.02
C LYS A 33 11.45 -7.14 10.90
N GLU A 34 11.23 -7.61 9.68
CA GLU A 34 11.00 -6.77 8.51
C GLU A 34 9.73 -7.20 7.77
N ALA A 35 8.99 -6.23 7.25
CA ALA A 35 7.88 -6.44 6.32
C ALA A 35 8.17 -5.72 5.01
N ASN A 36 7.86 -6.38 3.90
CA ASN A 36 7.84 -5.79 2.57
C ASN A 36 6.43 -5.95 1.99
N LEU A 37 5.73 -4.83 1.85
CA LEU A 37 4.43 -4.78 1.19
C LEU A 37 4.64 -4.35 -0.26
N SER A 38 4.14 -5.12 -1.21
CA SER A 38 4.14 -4.77 -2.63
C SER A 38 2.74 -4.39 -3.09
N CYS A 39 2.66 -3.47 -4.04
CA CYS A 39 1.42 -3.06 -4.68
C CYS A 39 1.69 -2.73 -6.15
N ARG A 40 0.95 -3.37 -7.07
CA ARG A 40 1.16 -3.27 -8.52
C ARG A 40 -0.14 -3.36 -9.31
N HIS A 41 -0.12 -2.81 -10.53
CA HIS A 41 -1.23 -2.87 -11.48
C HIS A 41 -0.72 -2.82 -12.93
N GLY A 42 -1.61 -3.15 -13.87
CA GLY A 42 -1.30 -3.18 -15.30
C GLY A 42 -1.56 -1.87 -16.06
N ASP A 43 -1.75 -0.74 -15.37
CA ASP A 43 -2.18 0.52 -16.01
C ASP A 43 -1.27 1.70 -15.68
N SER A 44 -0.32 2.02 -16.56
CA SER A 44 0.62 3.14 -16.36
C SER A 44 -0.03 4.54 -16.35
N SER A 45 -1.36 4.66 -16.48
CA SER A 45 -2.06 5.95 -16.34
C SER A 45 -2.22 6.40 -14.88
N TYR A 46 -2.07 5.49 -13.91
CA TYR A 46 -1.95 5.87 -12.50
C TYR A 46 -0.53 6.36 -12.24
N THR A 47 -0.41 7.65 -11.94
CA THR A 47 0.88 8.33 -11.78
C THR A 47 1.18 8.64 -10.33
N PHE A 48 0.22 8.39 -9.45
CA PHE A 48 0.34 8.57 -8.01
C PHE A 48 -0.01 7.28 -7.29
N LEU A 49 0.76 6.98 -6.25
CA LEU A 49 0.44 5.95 -5.27
C LEU A 49 0.57 6.53 -3.87
N TYR A 50 -0.36 6.20 -2.99
CA TYR A 50 -0.33 6.59 -1.58
C TYR A 50 -0.34 5.35 -0.69
N TRP A 51 0.50 5.34 0.32
CA TRP A 51 0.51 4.34 1.37
C TRP A 51 -0.13 4.88 2.64
N TYR A 52 -1.10 4.15 3.18
CA TYR A 52 -1.75 4.47 4.46
C TYR A 52 -1.64 3.31 5.43
N GLN A 53 -1.70 3.63 6.73
CA GLN A 53 -2.02 2.66 7.78
C GLN A 53 -3.29 3.05 8.52
N GLN A 54 -4.07 2.06 8.95
CA GLN A 54 -5.17 2.21 9.90
C GLN A 54 -4.88 1.35 11.12
N LYS A 55 -4.57 2.02 12.25
CA LYS A 55 -4.42 1.32 13.53
C LYS A 55 -5.79 0.92 14.07
N ARG A 56 -5.87 -0.29 14.63
CA ARG A 56 -7.13 -0.89 15.12
C ARG A 56 -7.84 -0.03 16.18
N ASN A 57 -7.07 0.74 16.95
CA ASN A 57 -7.53 1.58 18.07
C ASN A 57 -7.87 3.02 17.68
N SER A 58 -7.44 3.51 16.50
CA SER A 58 -7.62 4.91 16.10
C SER A 58 -8.80 5.12 15.15
N GLY A 59 -9.13 4.13 14.31
CA GLY A 59 -10.14 4.23 13.27
C GLY A 59 -9.77 5.17 12.10
N SER A 60 -8.84 6.11 12.30
CA SER A 60 -8.31 7.01 11.27
C SER A 60 -7.27 6.35 10.36
N LEU A 61 -7.26 6.78 9.10
CA LEU A 61 -6.20 6.50 8.14
C LEU A 61 -5.08 7.53 8.34
N GLU A 62 -3.86 7.05 8.56
CA GLU A 62 -2.65 7.87 8.59
C GLU A 62 -1.86 7.69 7.30
N LEU A 63 -1.51 8.79 6.64
CA LEU A 63 -0.63 8.78 5.47
C LEU A 63 0.80 8.44 5.92
N ILE A 64 1.39 7.44 5.28
CA ILE A 64 2.80 7.07 5.45
C ILE A 64 3.65 7.86 4.47
N GLY A 65 3.19 7.94 3.23
CA GLY A 65 3.85 8.67 2.15
C GLY A 65 3.28 8.32 0.80
N MET A 66 3.91 8.85 -0.24
CA MET A 66 3.44 8.72 -1.60
C MET A 66 4.57 8.59 -2.62
N LEU A 67 4.20 8.06 -3.79
CA LEU A 67 4.96 8.08 -5.02
C LEU A 67 4.25 8.97 -6.04
N ASN A 68 5.01 9.83 -6.73
CA ASN A 68 4.60 10.50 -7.96
C ASN A 68 5.56 10.01 -9.06
N TYR A 69 5.09 9.12 -9.92
CA TYR A 69 5.96 8.24 -10.71
C TYR A 69 6.97 7.55 -9.78
N GLY A 70 8.28 7.70 -10.00
CA GLY A 70 9.33 7.21 -9.10
C GLY A 70 9.78 8.19 -8.02
N THR A 71 9.16 9.37 -7.89
CA THR A 71 9.54 10.35 -6.86
C THR A 71 8.82 10.07 -5.54
N VAL A 72 9.58 9.83 -4.48
CA VAL A 72 9.08 9.51 -3.14
C VAL A 72 8.88 10.78 -2.30
N SER A 73 7.78 10.83 -1.55
CA SER A 73 7.54 11.81 -0.48
C SER A 73 6.97 11.10 0.74
N GLU A 74 7.73 11.06 1.83
CA GLU A 74 7.36 10.40 3.08
C GLU A 74 7.02 11.40 4.17
N GLU A 75 6.06 11.03 5.01
CA GLU A 75 5.72 11.79 6.22
C GLU A 75 6.81 11.60 7.28
N ASP A 76 7.22 12.69 7.93
CA ASP A 76 8.36 12.71 8.86
C ASP A 76 8.27 11.67 9.99
N LYS A 77 7.05 11.38 10.44
CA LYS A 77 6.75 10.37 11.47
C LYS A 77 7.26 8.97 11.10
N PHE A 78 7.39 8.65 9.81
CA PHE A 78 7.62 7.30 9.32
C PHE A 78 9.05 7.06 8.80
N LYS A 79 9.75 8.11 8.39
CA LYS A 79 11.07 8.06 7.70
C LYS A 79 12.15 7.22 8.39
N THR A 80 12.09 7.03 9.70
CA THR A 80 13.11 6.26 10.44
C THR A 80 13.04 4.76 10.16
N ARG A 81 11.84 4.22 9.90
CA ARG A 81 11.62 2.76 9.80
C ARG A 81 10.88 2.32 8.55
N PHE A 82 10.12 3.23 7.95
CA PHE A 82 9.34 2.98 6.75
C PHE A 82 10.11 3.56 5.57
N ASN A 83 10.20 2.77 4.50
CA ASN A 83 10.90 3.16 3.28
C ASN A 83 10.06 2.78 2.05
N ILE A 84 9.62 3.80 1.32
CA ILE A 84 8.86 3.66 0.08
C ILE A 84 9.82 3.61 -1.11
N THR A 85 9.62 2.64 -2.00
CA THR A 85 10.41 2.51 -3.23
C THR A 85 9.54 2.07 -4.41
N GLY A 86 10.09 2.13 -5.62
CA GLY A 86 9.42 1.70 -6.85
C GLY A 86 8.88 2.86 -7.67
N ASP A 87 7.83 2.59 -8.44
CA ASP A 87 7.20 3.57 -9.33
C ASP A 87 5.68 3.38 -9.33
N ALA A 88 4.94 4.46 -9.13
CA ALA A 88 3.47 4.46 -9.11
C ALA A 88 2.83 3.95 -10.42
N THR A 89 3.57 3.88 -11.53
CA THR A 89 3.11 3.36 -12.82
C THR A 89 3.42 1.87 -13.03
N LYS A 90 4.12 1.22 -12.08
CA LYS A 90 4.62 -0.16 -12.15
C LYS A 90 4.41 -0.88 -10.81
N ASP A 91 5.50 -1.31 -10.18
CA ASP A 91 5.53 -1.95 -8.87
C ASP A 91 6.00 -0.92 -7.84
N ALA A 92 5.25 -0.81 -6.76
CA ALA A 92 5.57 0.02 -5.60
C ALA A 92 5.71 -0.85 -4.36
N PHE A 93 6.64 -0.47 -3.48
CA PHE A 93 6.97 -1.22 -2.28
C PHE A 93 6.98 -0.31 -1.05
N LEU A 94 6.54 -0.87 0.07
CA LEU A 94 6.70 -0.30 1.40
C LEU A 94 7.46 -1.28 2.28
N PHE A 95 8.69 -0.91 2.62
CA PHE A 95 9.53 -1.64 3.56
C PHE A 95 9.35 -1.10 4.96
N ILE A 96 9.20 -1.97 5.95
CA ILE A 96 9.11 -1.62 7.36
C ILE A 96 10.17 -2.40 8.11
N SER A 97 11.15 -1.69 8.68
CA SER A 97 12.22 -2.29 9.49
C SER A 97 11.92 -2.25 10.99
N ASN A 98 12.61 -3.10 11.73
CA ASN A 98 12.51 -3.19 13.20
C ASN A 98 11.06 -3.30 13.69
N LEU A 99 10.32 -4.25 13.11
CA LEU A 99 8.92 -4.50 13.43
C LEU A 99 8.70 -4.73 14.92
N ASN A 100 7.63 -4.13 15.43
CA ASN A 100 7.15 -4.30 16.79
C ASN A 100 5.61 -4.43 16.83
N ALA A 101 5.05 -4.67 18.02
CA ALA A 101 3.60 -4.87 18.17
C ALA A 101 2.77 -3.65 17.74
N GLU A 102 3.31 -2.43 17.85
CA GLU A 102 2.62 -1.21 17.46
C GLU A 102 2.46 -1.11 15.95
N ASP A 103 3.27 -1.83 15.15
CA ASP A 103 3.19 -1.84 13.69
C ASP A 103 1.97 -2.61 13.17
N SER A 104 1.30 -3.42 14.01
CA SER A 104 0.03 -4.07 13.65
C SER A 104 -1.03 -3.07 13.16
N ALA A 105 -1.40 -3.17 11.87
CA ALA A 105 -2.36 -2.27 11.24
C ALA A 105 -2.95 -2.87 9.95
N VAL A 106 -4.02 -2.28 9.46
CA VAL A 106 -4.42 -2.48 8.06
C VAL A 106 -3.66 -1.46 7.22
N TYR A 107 -2.98 -1.92 6.17
CA TYR A 107 -2.22 -1.09 5.26
C TYR A 107 -2.96 -0.95 3.94
N PHE A 108 -2.95 0.24 3.37
CA PHE A 108 -3.63 0.51 2.11
C PHE A 108 -2.64 1.09 1.12
N CYS A 109 -2.69 0.61 -0.12
CA CYS A 109 -2.13 1.34 -1.25
C CYS A 109 -3.27 1.87 -2.11
N CYS A 110 -3.16 3.13 -2.50
CA CYS A 110 -4.16 3.83 -3.29
C CYS A 110 -3.52 4.41 -4.54
N HIS A 111 -3.98 3.97 -5.71
CA HIS A 111 -3.53 4.49 -7.00
C HIS A 111 -4.44 5.62 -7.47
N GLN A 112 -3.82 6.68 -8.00
CA GLN A 112 -4.53 7.82 -8.57
C GLN A 112 -3.90 8.25 -9.90
N ASN A 113 -4.74 8.55 -10.87
CA ASN A 113 -4.32 9.13 -12.15
C ASN A 113 -4.38 10.66 -12.10
N ARG A 114 -3.47 11.32 -12.84
CA ARG A 114 -3.59 12.76 -13.09
C ARG A 114 -4.65 12.93 -14.19
N ALA A 115 -5.86 13.35 -13.81
CA ALA A 115 -6.98 13.47 -14.75
C ALA A 115 -6.59 14.31 -15.99
N LYS A 116 -6.58 13.70 -17.19
CA LYS A 116 -6.57 14.43 -18.45
C LYS A 116 -7.99 14.90 -18.73
N SER A 117 -8.27 16.14 -18.35
CA SER A 117 -9.56 16.85 -18.55
C SER A 117 -10.74 16.32 -17.72
N LYS A 118 -11.64 17.25 -17.35
CA LYS A 118 -12.78 17.06 -16.45
C LYS A 118 -13.73 15.93 -16.90
N LYS A 119 -13.53 14.71 -16.40
CA LYS A 119 -14.58 13.69 -16.10
C LYS A 119 -13.91 12.43 -15.54
N SER A 120 -14.13 12.18 -14.25
CA SER A 120 -13.68 11.03 -13.45
C SER A 120 -12.25 11.08 -12.91
N ILE A 121 -12.12 11.47 -11.63
CA ILE A 121 -11.00 11.06 -10.78
C ILE A 121 -11.24 9.57 -10.51
N ASN A 122 -10.47 8.68 -11.15
CA ASN A 122 -10.56 7.26 -10.86
C ASN A 122 -9.55 6.98 -9.74
N GLN A 123 -10.04 6.80 -8.52
CA GLN A 123 -9.24 6.43 -7.36
C GLN A 123 -9.49 4.95 -7.07
N VAL A 124 -8.43 4.14 -7.09
CA VAL A 124 -8.52 2.70 -6.78
C VAL A 124 -7.81 2.46 -5.47
N TYR A 125 -8.52 1.88 -4.51
CA TYR A 125 -8.00 1.48 -3.20
C TYR A 125 -7.80 -0.03 -3.16
N LEU A 126 -6.65 -0.47 -2.64
CA LEU A 126 -6.38 -1.87 -2.33
C LEU A 126 -6.02 -2.02 -0.86
N ILE A 127 -6.46 -3.12 -0.28
CA ILE A 127 -6.42 -3.36 1.16
C ILE A 127 -5.47 -4.53 1.44
N LEU A 128 -4.41 -4.25 2.17
CA LEU A 128 -3.49 -5.24 2.74
C LEU A 128 -3.67 -5.32 4.25
N PHE A 129 -3.81 -6.52 4.80
CA PHE A 129 -3.89 -6.72 6.24
C PHE A 129 -2.54 -7.21 6.77
N LEU A 130 -1.86 -6.40 7.59
CA LEU A 130 -0.65 -6.80 8.30
C LEU A 130 -0.95 -6.89 9.80
N LYS A 131 -1.11 -8.12 10.30
CA LYS A 131 -1.25 -8.38 11.74
C LYS A 131 0.05 -8.96 12.27
N ILE A 132 0.71 -8.25 13.19
CA ILE A 132 1.95 -8.65 13.86
C ILE A 132 1.58 -9.06 15.29
N TYR A 133 1.62 -10.36 15.57
CA TYR A 133 1.46 -10.90 16.92
C TYR A 133 2.86 -11.20 17.48
N LEU A 134 3.25 -10.52 18.57
CA LEU A 134 4.49 -10.81 19.31
C LEU A 134 4.32 -12.00 20.24
#